data_AF-A0A8I2ZAA5-F1
#
_entry.id   AF-A0A8I2ZAA5-F1
#
_cell.length_a   1.000
_cell.length_b   1.000
_cell.length_c   1.000
_cell.angle_alpha   90.00
_cell.angle_beta   90.00
_cell.angle_gamma   90.00
#
_symmetry.space_group_name_H-M   'P 1'
#
loop_
_entity.id
_entity.type
_entity.pdbx_description
1 polymer ?
#
loop_
_entity_poly.entity_id
_entity_poly.type
_entity_poly.pdbx_seq_one_letter_code
_entity_poly.pdbx_strand_id
1 'polypeptide(L)'
;MTTPQLAIAKVNFSAVLFRKEPTPLTRPQIDSFHTLLSDAISKCSPANVQKCKRWILDHLCASPARVAALGKYLVALSSSMTGDAAVGVRRPSAKRRQLHILYVLNDAIYHTSSRQHNAGFAKEIEGSLPSLFRQAASFQNSPKHMSKLGNLLSLWDDERYFSPDLVQDLRDILRAGPQSLTAAQTTTDDAKASSGQASGARSGREAPYLLPSMHGDPRLSWYDLPAANWLPHLTPNSTKPMHPDMIKPLQLASGPADKALAQAVKDLLRDVESIYSKEATGDKDQLVDLNEMGEQVIIDEITGDIIGGTTYYGWSRGFCEKMKQRKKNAKLGPTSRGRERSQASSRSRSPLQAAKIVPRQPEPGPQPKSQSWPEP
;
A
#
# COMPACT_ATOMS: atom_id res chain seq x y z
N MET A 1 -9.03 9.07 5.46
CA MET A 1 -8.27 7.80 5.54
C MET A 1 -8.03 7.27 4.13
N THR A 2 -6.85 6.72 3.82
CA THR A 2 -6.58 6.13 2.50
C THR A 2 -7.26 4.76 2.41
N THR A 3 -8.19 4.60 1.47
CA THR A 3 -8.81 3.29 1.22
C THR A 3 -7.77 2.33 0.62
N PRO A 4 -7.85 1.01 0.86
CA PRO A 4 -6.88 0.04 0.34
C PRO A 4 -6.82 0.08 -1.20
N GLN A 5 -7.96 0.28 -1.86
CA GLN A 5 -8.05 0.45 -3.30
C GLN A 5 -7.28 1.70 -3.80
N LEU A 6 -7.35 2.82 -3.07
CA LEU A 6 -6.59 4.02 -3.40
C LEU A 6 -5.09 3.80 -3.22
N ALA A 7 -4.67 3.08 -2.17
CA ALA A 7 -3.26 2.76 -1.95
C ALA A 7 -2.70 1.90 -3.09
N ILE A 8 -3.42 0.83 -3.49
CA ILE A 8 -3.05 -0.03 -4.61
C ILE A 8 -2.99 0.77 -5.92
N ALA A 9 -4.02 1.58 -6.21
CA ALA A 9 -4.06 2.38 -7.43
C ALA A 9 -2.92 3.41 -7.48
N LYS A 10 -2.57 4.01 -6.33
CA LYS A 10 -1.44 4.94 -6.21
C LYS A 10 -0.11 4.21 -6.47
N VAL A 11 0.10 3.04 -5.87
CA VAL A 11 1.31 2.23 -6.10
C VAL A 11 1.42 1.80 -7.56
N ASN A 12 0.33 1.34 -8.16
CA ASN A 12 0.29 0.97 -9.58
C ASN A 12 0.61 2.16 -10.49
N PHE A 13 0.05 3.33 -10.19
CA PHE A 13 0.35 4.56 -10.92
C PHE A 13 1.84 4.93 -10.80
N SER A 14 2.38 4.99 -9.58
CA SER A 14 3.81 5.24 -9.36
C SER A 14 4.70 4.22 -10.08
N ALA A 15 4.34 2.94 -10.05
CA ALA A 15 5.09 1.87 -10.71
C ALA A 15 5.16 2.07 -12.23
N VAL A 16 4.07 2.56 -12.86
CA VAL A 16 4.06 2.87 -14.30
C VAL A 16 4.95 4.09 -14.60
N LEU A 17 5.00 5.08 -13.72
CA LEU A 17 5.85 6.27 -13.87
C LEU A 17 7.34 6.02 -13.70
N PHE A 18 7.72 5.00 -12.92
CA PHE A 18 9.12 4.56 -12.81
C PHE A 18 9.63 3.86 -14.08
N ARG A 19 8.73 3.39 -14.97
CA ARG A 19 9.13 2.74 -16.22
C ARG A 19 9.74 3.77 -17.17
N LYS A 20 10.66 3.28 -18.01
CA LYS A 20 11.47 4.08 -18.94
C LYS A 20 10.69 4.80 -20.06
N GLU A 21 9.36 4.67 -20.14
CA GLU A 21 8.57 5.19 -21.26
C GLU A 21 7.82 6.49 -20.92
N PRO A 22 8.19 7.69 -21.43
CA PRO A 22 9.36 8.04 -22.28
C PRO A 22 10.65 8.37 -21.50
N THR A 23 10.53 8.80 -20.25
CA THR A 23 11.65 9.04 -19.32
C THR A 23 11.24 8.60 -17.92
N PRO A 24 12.07 7.83 -17.19
CA PRO A 24 11.72 7.39 -15.85
C PRO A 24 11.63 8.59 -14.92
N LEU A 25 10.54 8.68 -14.16
CA LEU A 25 10.33 9.75 -13.19
C LEU A 25 10.95 9.36 -11.84
N THR A 26 11.54 10.33 -11.18
CA THR A 26 12.06 10.16 -9.82
C THR A 26 10.93 10.24 -8.80
N ARG A 27 11.12 9.62 -7.63
CA ARG A 27 10.16 9.67 -6.53
C ARG A 27 9.70 11.09 -6.15
N PRO A 28 10.58 12.11 -6.00
CA PRO A 28 10.14 13.48 -5.70
C PRO A 28 9.28 14.10 -6.81
N GLN A 29 9.51 13.76 -8.09
CA GLN A 29 8.64 14.24 -9.18
C GLN A 29 7.24 13.65 -9.07
N ILE A 30 7.13 12.36 -8.71
CA ILE A 30 5.82 11.70 -8.51
C ILE A 30 5.11 12.27 -7.27
N ASP A 31 5.84 12.49 -6.18
CA ASP A 31 5.28 13.11 -4.98
C ASP A 31 4.82 14.55 -5.25
N SER A 32 5.53 15.30 -6.09
CA SER A 32 5.13 16.64 -6.52
C SER A 32 3.79 16.63 -7.25
N PHE A 33 3.53 15.63 -8.10
CA PHE A 33 2.24 15.47 -8.77
C PHE A 33 1.10 15.25 -7.78
N HIS A 34 1.28 14.35 -6.81
CA HIS A 34 0.26 14.08 -5.80
C HIS A 34 -0.08 15.34 -4.98
N THR A 35 0.92 16.16 -4.67
CA THR A 35 0.73 17.47 -4.01
C THR A 35 -0.04 18.44 -4.92
N LEU A 36 0.39 18.60 -6.17
CA LEU A 36 -0.27 19.49 -7.14
C LEU A 36 -1.75 19.09 -7.38
N LEU A 37 -2.02 17.80 -7.48
CA LEU A 37 -3.38 17.27 -7.65
C LEU A 37 -4.21 17.51 -6.38
N SER A 38 -3.65 17.26 -5.21
CA SER A 38 -4.30 17.56 -3.92
C SER A 38 -4.63 19.05 -3.78
N ASP A 39 -3.73 19.93 -4.20
CA ASP A 39 -3.92 21.38 -4.17
C ASP A 39 -5.00 21.84 -5.16
N ALA A 40 -5.03 21.29 -6.37
CA ALA A 40 -6.08 21.57 -7.36
C ALA A 40 -7.46 21.09 -6.89
N ILE A 41 -7.52 19.91 -6.25
CA ILE A 41 -8.77 19.35 -5.73
C ILE A 41 -9.25 20.09 -4.49
N SER A 42 -8.35 20.50 -3.59
CA SER A 42 -8.71 21.24 -2.37
C SER A 42 -9.04 22.72 -2.65
N LYS A 43 -8.36 23.33 -3.62
CA LYS A 43 -8.58 24.71 -4.07
C LYS A 43 -8.53 24.74 -5.59
N CYS A 44 -9.70 24.66 -6.22
CA CYS A 44 -9.84 24.75 -7.67
C CYS A 44 -9.68 26.20 -8.14
N SER A 45 -8.44 26.69 -8.13
CA SER A 45 -8.04 27.98 -8.70
C SER A 45 -7.43 27.76 -10.09
N PRO A 46 -7.49 28.76 -10.99
CA PRO A 46 -6.82 28.69 -12.28
C PRO A 46 -5.33 28.34 -12.13
N ALA A 47 -4.63 28.95 -11.17
CA ALA A 47 -3.22 28.70 -10.94
C ALA A 47 -2.92 27.23 -10.59
N ASN A 48 -3.71 26.60 -9.71
CA ASN A 48 -3.49 25.22 -9.30
C ASN A 48 -3.82 24.24 -10.43
N VAL A 49 -4.93 24.47 -11.15
CA VAL A 49 -5.32 23.66 -12.30
C VAL A 49 -4.27 23.75 -13.41
N GLN A 50 -3.75 24.94 -13.71
CA GLN A 50 -2.69 25.13 -14.71
C GLN A 50 -1.39 24.42 -14.32
N LYS A 51 -0.97 24.47 -13.05
CA LYS A 51 0.23 23.75 -12.58
C LYS A 51 0.06 22.24 -12.71
N CYS A 52 -1.09 21.71 -12.29
CA CYS A 52 -1.39 20.28 -12.39
C CYS A 52 -1.47 19.82 -13.86
N LYS A 53 -2.15 20.59 -14.72
CA LYS A 53 -2.19 20.33 -16.16
C LYS A 53 -0.80 20.30 -16.78
N ARG A 54 0.05 21.31 -16.55
CA ARG A 54 1.40 21.35 -17.13
C ARG A 54 2.18 20.08 -16.81
N TRP A 55 2.13 19.65 -15.54
CA TRP A 55 2.75 18.39 -15.13
C TRP A 55 2.19 17.18 -15.90
N ILE A 56 0.87 17.11 -16.09
CA ILE A 56 0.23 16.04 -16.89
C ILE A 56 0.75 16.06 -18.34
N LEU A 57 0.80 17.23 -18.96
CA LEU A 57 1.25 17.38 -20.34
C LEU A 57 2.72 16.97 -20.51
N ASP A 58 3.59 17.38 -19.59
CA ASP A 58 5.03 17.15 -19.68
C ASP A 58 5.42 15.68 -19.45
N HIS A 59 4.64 14.94 -18.66
CA HIS A 59 5.06 13.63 -18.14
C HIS A 59 4.15 12.44 -18.50
N LEU A 60 2.89 12.69 -18.85
CA LEU A 60 1.89 11.64 -19.09
C LEU A 60 1.49 11.54 -20.56
N CYS A 61 1.29 12.65 -21.26
CA CYS A 61 0.71 12.66 -22.62
C CYS A 61 1.53 11.90 -23.66
N ALA A 62 2.83 11.71 -23.44
CA ALA A 62 3.70 10.94 -24.32
C ALA A 62 3.50 9.42 -24.25
N SER A 63 2.86 8.88 -23.20
CA SER A 63 2.71 7.43 -23.01
C SER A 63 1.25 7.04 -22.71
N PRO A 64 0.61 6.24 -23.58
CA PRO A 64 -0.78 5.83 -23.37
C PRO A 64 -0.96 5.03 -22.07
N ALA A 65 0.01 4.17 -21.73
CA ALA A 65 -0.01 3.40 -20.49
C ALA A 65 -0.02 4.29 -19.24
N ARG A 66 0.68 5.44 -19.26
CA ARG A 66 0.67 6.42 -18.16
C ARG A 66 -0.68 7.12 -18.04
N VAL A 67 -1.31 7.46 -19.16
CA VAL A 67 -2.65 8.07 -19.19
C VAL A 67 -3.71 7.10 -18.69
N ALA A 68 -3.69 5.84 -19.14
CA ALA A 68 -4.61 4.81 -18.65
C ALA A 68 -4.43 4.56 -17.13
N ALA A 69 -3.18 4.56 -16.64
CA ALA A 69 -2.89 4.44 -15.21
C ALA A 69 -3.40 5.66 -14.41
N LEU A 70 -3.28 6.87 -14.96
CA LEU A 70 -3.86 8.08 -14.37
C LEU A 70 -5.38 7.94 -14.22
N GLY A 71 -6.09 7.49 -15.28
CA GLY A 71 -7.54 7.30 -15.24
C GLY A 71 -7.97 6.35 -14.11
N LYS A 72 -7.30 5.19 -13.99
CA LYS A 72 -7.55 4.22 -12.90
C LYS A 72 -7.30 4.83 -11.52
N TYR A 73 -6.21 5.58 -11.37
CA TYR A 73 -5.90 6.28 -10.13
C TYR A 73 -6.95 7.33 -9.76
N LEU A 74 -7.41 8.14 -10.72
CA LEU A 74 -8.44 9.15 -10.51
C LEU A 74 -9.79 8.54 -10.12
N VAL A 75 -10.18 7.41 -10.71
CA VAL A 75 -11.39 6.66 -10.31
C VAL A 75 -11.29 6.20 -8.86
N ALA A 76 -10.17 5.59 -8.47
CA ALA A 76 -9.96 5.14 -7.08
C ALA A 76 -9.91 6.34 -6.10
N LEU A 77 -9.31 7.46 -6.52
CA LEU A 77 -9.26 8.69 -5.76
C LEU A 77 -10.65 9.28 -5.55
N SER A 78 -11.46 9.35 -6.60
CA SER A 78 -12.84 9.83 -6.55
C SER A 78 -13.73 8.94 -5.66
N SER A 79 -13.59 7.62 -5.72
CA SER A 79 -14.27 6.67 -4.81
C SER A 79 -13.89 6.89 -3.35
N SER A 80 -12.65 7.26 -3.05
CA SER A 80 -12.21 7.45 -1.67
C SER A 80 -12.83 8.70 -1.00
N MET A 81 -13.33 9.64 -1.79
CA MET A 81 -13.84 10.92 -1.30
C MET A 81 -15.23 10.83 -0.67
N THR A 82 -16.03 9.82 -1.00
CA THR A 82 -17.42 9.67 -0.54
C THR A 82 -17.53 9.19 0.91
N GLY A 83 -16.43 8.72 1.52
CA GLY A 83 -16.38 8.30 2.94
C GLY A 83 -15.61 9.24 3.88
N ASP A 84 -15.09 10.36 3.38
CA ASP A 84 -14.21 11.27 4.12
C ASP A 84 -15.05 12.36 4.81
N ALA A 85 -15.57 12.04 6.00
CA ALA A 85 -16.21 13.03 6.87
C ALA A 85 -15.17 14.06 7.32
N ALA A 86 -15.44 15.34 7.08
CA ALA A 86 -14.47 16.41 7.29
C ALA A 86 -14.20 16.65 8.79
N VAL A 87 -13.17 16.01 9.32
CA VAL A 87 -12.62 16.34 10.63
C VAL A 87 -11.52 17.39 10.48
N GLY A 88 -11.73 18.57 11.04
CA GLY A 88 -10.68 19.54 11.41
C GLY A 88 -10.00 20.37 10.31
N VAL A 89 -10.13 20.07 9.01
CA VAL A 89 -9.48 20.85 7.92
C VAL A 89 -10.53 21.44 6.98
N ARG A 90 -10.43 22.74 6.64
CA ARG A 90 -11.26 23.44 5.62
C ARG A 90 -11.05 22.82 4.23
N ARG A 91 -11.59 21.63 4.00
CA ARG A 91 -11.57 20.92 2.71
C ARG A 91 -12.94 21.08 2.03
N PRO A 92 -12.98 21.25 0.69
CA PRO A 92 -14.25 21.22 -0.04
C PRO A 92 -14.97 19.88 0.18
N SER A 93 -16.30 19.90 0.06
CA SER A 93 -17.10 18.68 0.12
C SER A 93 -16.68 17.67 -0.95
N ALA A 94 -16.91 16.38 -0.69
CA ALA A 94 -16.66 15.29 -1.64
C ALA A 94 -17.21 15.59 -3.04
N LYS A 95 -18.44 16.11 -3.11
CA LYS A 95 -19.09 16.58 -4.33
C LYS A 95 -18.27 17.60 -5.13
N ARG A 96 -17.75 18.63 -4.45
CA ARG A 96 -16.92 19.66 -5.09
C ARG A 96 -15.59 19.07 -5.55
N ARG A 97 -14.95 18.24 -4.73
CA ARG A 97 -13.68 17.59 -5.06
C ARG A 97 -13.77 16.70 -6.30
N GLN A 98 -14.84 15.93 -6.46
CA GLN A 98 -15.06 15.11 -7.66
C GLN A 98 -15.27 15.96 -8.92
N LEU A 99 -15.97 17.10 -8.81
CA LEU A 99 -16.09 18.04 -9.91
C LEU A 99 -14.72 18.66 -10.29
N HIS A 100 -13.88 18.96 -9.30
CA HIS A 100 -12.55 19.52 -9.55
C HIS A 100 -11.64 18.53 -10.30
N ILE A 101 -11.76 17.22 -10.05
CA ILE A 101 -11.07 16.19 -10.85
C ILE A 101 -11.45 16.31 -12.33
N LEU A 102 -12.75 16.41 -12.63
CA LEU A 102 -13.25 16.55 -14.00
C LEU A 102 -12.77 17.84 -14.66
N TYR A 103 -12.62 18.94 -13.90
CA TYR A 103 -12.08 20.19 -14.43
C TYR A 103 -10.59 20.12 -14.79
N VAL A 104 -9.78 19.42 -13.98
CA VAL A 104 -8.37 19.17 -14.31
C VAL A 104 -8.26 18.31 -15.56
N LEU A 105 -9.08 17.26 -15.68
CA LEU A 105 -9.13 16.42 -16.89
C LEU A 105 -9.58 17.23 -18.11
N ASN A 106 -10.61 18.05 -17.98
CA ASN A 106 -11.09 18.90 -19.07
C ASN A 106 -10.00 19.82 -19.61
N ASP A 107 -9.23 20.49 -18.74
CA ASP A 107 -8.17 21.39 -19.18
C ASP A 107 -7.01 20.64 -19.86
N ALA A 108 -6.72 19.41 -19.44
CA ALA A 108 -5.74 18.53 -20.11
C ALA A 108 -6.25 18.05 -21.49
N ILE A 109 -7.52 17.65 -21.59
CA ILE A 109 -8.17 17.23 -22.85
C ILE A 109 -8.23 18.41 -23.83
N TYR A 110 -8.68 19.58 -23.36
CA TYR A 110 -8.72 20.80 -24.15
C TYR A 110 -7.34 21.10 -24.74
N HIS A 111 -6.28 21.07 -23.93
CA HIS A 111 -4.93 21.39 -24.40
C HIS A 111 -4.39 20.36 -25.40
N THR A 112 -4.61 19.07 -25.16
CA THR A 112 -4.14 18.01 -26.07
C THR A 112 -4.90 18.00 -27.40
N SER A 113 -6.22 18.22 -27.35
CA SER A 113 -7.09 18.17 -28.54
C SER A 113 -7.04 19.47 -29.36
N SER A 114 -7.16 20.63 -28.70
CA SER A 114 -7.24 21.92 -29.39
C SER A 114 -5.86 22.48 -29.78
N ARG A 115 -4.84 22.33 -28.92
CA ARG A 115 -3.52 22.94 -29.16
C ARG A 115 -2.48 22.00 -29.76
N GLN A 116 -2.54 20.71 -29.42
CA GLN A 116 -1.58 19.71 -29.91
C GLN A 116 -2.17 18.82 -31.01
N HIS A 117 -3.47 18.95 -31.31
CA HIS A 117 -4.20 18.09 -32.25
C HIS A 117 -3.95 16.59 -32.04
N ASN A 118 -3.74 16.19 -30.77
CA ASN A 118 -3.45 14.82 -30.39
C ASN A 118 -4.61 14.26 -29.54
N ALA A 119 -5.43 13.42 -30.17
CA ALA A 119 -6.55 12.75 -29.52
C ALA A 119 -6.15 11.56 -28.63
N GLY A 120 -4.86 11.19 -28.58
CA GLY A 120 -4.37 10.03 -27.84
C GLY A 120 -4.66 10.11 -26.34
N PHE A 121 -4.55 11.30 -25.74
CA PHE A 121 -4.87 11.49 -24.32
C PHE A 121 -6.37 11.28 -24.05
N ALA A 122 -7.24 11.84 -24.90
CA ALA A 122 -8.68 11.70 -24.78
C ALA A 122 -9.12 10.23 -24.94
N LYS A 123 -8.58 9.51 -25.92
CA LYS A 123 -8.88 8.10 -26.17
C LYS A 123 -8.51 7.19 -24.99
N GLU A 124 -7.35 7.42 -24.37
CA GLU A 124 -6.89 6.58 -23.25
C GLU A 124 -7.64 6.87 -21.94
N ILE A 125 -8.11 8.11 -21.73
CA ILE A 125 -8.89 8.46 -20.54
C ILE A 125 -10.36 8.03 -20.65
N GLU A 126 -10.85 7.82 -21.87
CA GLU A 126 -12.25 7.50 -22.22
C GLU A 126 -12.84 6.40 -21.34
N GLY A 127 -12.15 5.27 -21.18
CA GLY A 127 -12.62 4.14 -20.37
C GLY A 127 -12.79 4.43 -18.88
N SER A 128 -12.20 5.52 -18.36
CA SER A 128 -12.35 5.94 -16.96
C SER A 128 -13.47 6.96 -16.73
N LEU A 129 -13.96 7.63 -17.79
CA LEU A 129 -14.96 8.68 -17.70
C LEU A 129 -16.31 8.19 -17.18
N PRO A 130 -16.89 7.05 -17.65
CA PRO A 130 -18.17 6.57 -17.14
C PRO A 130 -18.19 6.39 -15.62
N SER A 131 -17.11 5.85 -15.06
CA SER A 131 -16.96 5.64 -13.62
C SER A 131 -16.84 6.96 -12.85
N LEU A 132 -16.08 7.93 -13.38
CA LEU A 132 -15.94 9.27 -12.78
C LEU A 132 -17.27 10.03 -12.80
N PHE A 133 -18.01 10.00 -13.90
CA PHE A 133 -19.32 10.64 -14.02
C PHE A 133 -20.36 9.97 -13.11
N ARG A 134 -20.39 8.63 -13.05
CA ARG A 134 -21.30 7.90 -12.16
C ARG A 134 -21.07 8.30 -10.70
N GLN A 135 -19.82 8.39 -10.27
CA GLN A 135 -19.47 8.82 -8.91
C GLN A 135 -19.82 10.29 -8.68
N ALA A 136 -19.54 11.18 -9.64
CA ALA A 136 -19.90 12.58 -9.55
C ALA A 136 -21.43 12.81 -9.54
N ALA A 137 -22.20 11.94 -10.19
CA ALA A 137 -23.66 12.02 -10.29
C ALA A 137 -24.40 11.36 -9.10
N SER A 138 -23.69 10.67 -8.20
CA SER A 138 -24.31 9.91 -7.11
C SER A 138 -24.86 10.78 -5.96
N PHE A 139 -24.64 12.10 -5.98
CA PHE A 139 -25.12 12.99 -4.92
C PHE A 139 -26.58 13.38 -5.16
N GLN A 140 -27.44 12.99 -4.23
CA GLN A 140 -28.85 13.39 -4.22
C GLN A 140 -29.00 14.91 -3.98
N ASN A 141 -30.14 15.46 -4.41
CA ASN A 141 -30.59 16.83 -4.13
C ASN A 141 -29.56 17.93 -4.49
N SER A 142 -28.82 17.75 -5.58
CA SER A 142 -27.74 18.65 -5.99
C SER A 142 -27.89 19.20 -7.42
N PRO A 143 -28.97 19.97 -7.73
CA PRO A 143 -29.28 20.40 -9.10
C PRO A 143 -28.20 21.28 -9.73
N LYS A 144 -27.60 22.19 -8.95
CA LYS A 144 -26.47 23.04 -9.42
C LYS A 144 -25.23 22.23 -9.79
N HIS A 145 -25.03 21.08 -9.15
CA HIS A 145 -23.89 20.19 -9.46
C HIS A 145 -24.17 19.39 -10.73
N MET A 146 -25.37 18.83 -10.85
CA MET A 146 -25.79 18.13 -12.07
C MET A 146 -25.79 19.05 -13.29
N SER A 147 -26.23 20.31 -13.15
CA SER A 147 -26.14 21.31 -14.22
C SER A 147 -24.70 21.57 -14.64
N LYS A 148 -23.73 21.64 -13.70
CA LYS A 148 -22.31 21.80 -14.06
C LYS A 148 -21.75 20.60 -14.81
N LEU A 149 -22.15 19.38 -14.44
CA LEU A 149 -21.79 18.17 -15.18
C LEU A 149 -22.41 18.16 -16.58
N GLY A 150 -23.68 18.56 -16.70
CA GLY A 150 -24.36 18.70 -18.00
C GLY A 150 -23.73 19.76 -18.90
N ASN A 151 -23.34 20.91 -18.35
CA ASN A 151 -22.62 21.95 -19.09
C ASN A 151 -21.25 21.45 -19.57
N LEU A 152 -20.56 20.64 -18.76
CA LEU A 152 -19.30 20.03 -19.16
C LEU A 152 -19.49 19.05 -20.34
N LEU A 153 -20.54 18.23 -20.30
CA LEU A 153 -20.88 17.33 -21.42
C LEU A 153 -21.32 18.10 -22.68
N SER A 154 -21.99 19.22 -22.52
CA SER A 154 -22.38 20.09 -23.64
C SER A 154 -21.12 20.65 -24.31
N LEU A 155 -20.17 21.15 -23.51
CA LEU A 155 -18.87 21.62 -24.01
C LEU A 155 -18.10 20.52 -24.75
N TRP A 156 -18.13 19.27 -24.26
CA TRP A 156 -17.45 18.15 -24.91
C TRP A 156 -18.10 17.72 -26.23
N ASP A 157 -19.42 17.89 -26.37
CA ASP A 157 -20.15 17.65 -27.61
C ASP A 157 -19.86 18.75 -28.64
N ASP A 158 -19.88 20.03 -28.20
CA ASP A 158 -19.63 21.20 -29.04
C ASP A 158 -18.22 21.16 -29.63
N GLU A 159 -17.21 20.85 -28.81
CA GLU A 159 -15.80 20.79 -29.21
C GLU A 159 -15.40 19.42 -29.81
N ARG A 160 -16.34 18.46 -29.89
CA ARG A 160 -16.14 17.12 -30.47
C ARG A 160 -14.93 16.37 -29.90
N TYR A 161 -14.69 16.45 -28.59
CA TYR A 161 -13.57 15.72 -27.95
C TYR A 161 -13.76 14.20 -27.94
N PHE A 162 -15.01 13.75 -27.91
CA PHE A 162 -15.38 12.34 -27.82
C PHE A 162 -16.44 11.99 -28.87
N SER A 163 -16.60 10.69 -29.13
CA SER A 163 -17.69 10.18 -29.96
C SER A 163 -19.05 10.64 -29.41
N PRO A 164 -20.03 11.00 -30.27
CA PRO A 164 -21.38 11.31 -29.83
C PRO A 164 -22.01 10.19 -29.01
N ASP A 165 -21.67 8.92 -29.30
CA ASP A 165 -22.18 7.75 -28.57
C ASP A 165 -21.73 7.77 -27.10
N LEU A 166 -20.44 8.05 -26.85
CA LEU A 166 -19.92 8.14 -25.48
C LEU A 166 -20.52 9.34 -24.74
N VAL A 167 -20.65 10.50 -25.39
CA VAL A 167 -21.29 11.65 -24.76
C VAL A 167 -22.73 11.33 -24.38
N GLN A 168 -23.44 10.58 -25.23
CA GLN A 168 -24.79 10.14 -24.95
C GLN A 168 -24.85 9.16 -23.77
N ASP A 169 -23.95 8.17 -23.73
CA ASP A 169 -23.81 7.25 -22.59
C ASP A 169 -23.56 8.00 -21.27
N LEU A 170 -22.69 9.02 -21.29
CA LEU A 170 -22.41 9.85 -20.11
C LEU A 170 -23.62 10.68 -19.68
N ARG A 171 -24.43 11.18 -20.64
CA ARG A 171 -25.70 11.87 -20.34
C ARG A 171 -26.70 10.92 -19.69
N ASP A 172 -26.77 9.68 -20.15
CA ASP A 172 -27.68 8.68 -19.59
C ASP A 172 -27.23 8.22 -18.19
N ILE A 173 -25.92 8.11 -17.95
CA ILE A 173 -25.36 7.94 -16.60
C ILE A 173 -25.73 9.12 -15.69
N LEU A 174 -25.68 10.36 -16.19
CA LEU A 174 -26.03 11.53 -15.41
C LEU A 174 -27.54 11.56 -15.06
N ARG A 175 -28.41 11.14 -15.99
CA ARG A 175 -29.85 10.98 -15.74
C ARG A 175 -30.15 9.87 -14.73
N ALA A 176 -29.45 8.75 -14.82
CA ALA A 176 -29.56 7.63 -13.88
C ALA A 176 -28.90 7.90 -12.50
N GLY A 177 -28.03 8.92 -12.42
CA GLY A 177 -27.16 9.23 -11.29
C GLY A 177 -27.75 9.11 -9.88
N PRO A 178 -28.87 9.77 -9.54
CA PRO A 178 -29.42 9.69 -8.18
C PRO A 178 -30.01 8.32 -7.83
N GLN A 179 -30.25 7.44 -8.82
CA GLN A 179 -30.85 6.10 -8.66
C GLN A 179 -29.83 4.94 -8.82
N SER A 180 -28.61 5.22 -9.30
CA SER A 180 -27.69 4.19 -9.80
C SER A 180 -26.88 3.44 -8.72
N LEU A 181 -26.81 3.94 -7.48
CA LEU A 181 -26.15 3.20 -6.39
C LEU A 181 -26.91 1.92 -5.98
N THR A 182 -28.18 1.79 -6.36
CA THR A 182 -29.01 0.60 -6.10
C THR A 182 -29.16 -0.34 -7.31
N ALA A 183 -28.83 0.10 -8.53
CA ALA A 183 -29.12 -0.66 -9.77
C ALA A 183 -27.88 -1.21 -10.50
N ALA A 184 -26.66 -0.80 -10.12
CA ALA A 184 -25.43 -1.26 -10.77
C ALA A 184 -24.91 -2.64 -10.30
N GLN A 185 -25.78 -3.48 -9.73
CA GLN A 185 -25.46 -4.88 -9.39
C GLN A 185 -26.28 -5.93 -10.16
N THR A 186 -27.16 -5.55 -11.09
CA THR A 186 -28.10 -6.51 -11.70
C THR A 186 -28.17 -6.56 -13.22
N THR A 187 -27.19 -6.04 -13.97
CA THR A 187 -27.18 -6.22 -15.44
C THR A 187 -25.79 -6.53 -15.99
N THR A 188 -25.29 -7.74 -15.71
CA THR A 188 -24.49 -8.56 -16.65
C THR A 188 -24.49 -10.00 -16.14
N ASP A 189 -25.61 -10.70 -16.27
CA ASP A 189 -25.62 -12.16 -16.37
C ASP A 189 -25.89 -12.49 -17.84
N ASP A 190 -24.82 -12.76 -18.59
CA ASP A 190 -24.69 -14.03 -19.30
C ASP A 190 -23.26 -14.18 -19.87
N ALA A 191 -22.67 -15.35 -19.57
CA ALA A 191 -21.39 -15.91 -20.03
C ALA A 191 -20.07 -15.52 -19.30
N LYS A 192 -19.79 -16.33 -18.27
CA LYS A 192 -18.57 -17.16 -18.09
C LYS A 192 -17.47 -16.69 -17.11
N ALA A 193 -17.70 -17.11 -15.86
CA ALA A 193 -16.79 -17.83 -14.96
C ALA A 193 -15.54 -17.15 -14.33
N SER A 194 -15.59 -17.16 -12.98
CA SER A 194 -14.49 -17.25 -12.00
C SER A 194 -13.65 -16.00 -11.69
N SER A 195 -14.01 -15.29 -10.63
CA SER A 195 -13.21 -15.18 -9.40
C SER A 195 -13.87 -14.20 -8.44
N GLY A 196 -14.33 -14.69 -7.29
CA GLY A 196 -15.09 -13.92 -6.31
C GLY A 196 -14.24 -12.89 -5.56
N GLN A 197 -14.65 -11.63 -5.64
CA GLN A 197 -14.40 -10.60 -4.64
C GLN A 197 -15.74 -9.98 -4.25
N ALA A 198 -16.29 -10.45 -3.13
CA ALA A 198 -17.46 -9.85 -2.51
C ALA A 198 -17.05 -8.55 -1.80
N SER A 199 -17.48 -7.41 -2.34
CA SER A 199 -17.54 -6.13 -1.64
C SER A 199 -18.83 -6.08 -0.80
N GLY A 200 -18.67 -6.05 0.51
CA GLY A 200 -19.78 -6.01 1.47
C GLY A 200 -20.56 -4.69 1.44
N ALA A 201 -21.86 -4.82 1.19
CA ALA A 201 -22.87 -3.85 1.58
C ALA A 201 -23.16 -4.00 3.09
N ARG A 202 -23.27 -2.86 3.77
CA ARG A 202 -23.59 -2.76 5.20
C ARG A 202 -25.06 -3.10 5.44
N SER A 203 -25.33 -4.23 6.07
CA SER A 203 -26.49 -4.44 6.93
C SER A 203 -25.99 -4.68 8.35
N GLY A 204 -26.60 -4.05 9.36
CA GLY A 204 -26.20 -4.06 10.78
C GLY A 204 -26.32 -5.40 11.51
N ARG A 205 -25.97 -6.51 10.84
CA ARG A 205 -25.59 -7.78 11.47
C ARG A 205 -24.21 -8.10 10.93
N GLU A 206 -23.24 -8.29 11.81
CA GLU A 206 -21.89 -8.68 11.43
C GLU A 206 -21.96 -9.92 10.54
N ALA A 207 -21.70 -9.74 9.24
CA ALA A 207 -21.78 -10.84 8.29
C ALA A 207 -20.76 -11.91 8.73
N PRO A 208 -21.15 -13.19 8.79
CA PRO A 208 -20.23 -14.23 9.21
C PRO A 208 -19.00 -14.22 8.30
N TYR A 209 -17.81 -14.16 8.89
CA TYR A 209 -16.56 -14.27 8.14
C TYR A 209 -16.58 -15.57 7.35
N LEU A 210 -16.56 -15.51 6.03
CA LEU A 210 -16.61 -16.71 5.19
C LEU A 210 -15.18 -17.17 4.89
N LEU A 211 -14.86 -18.40 5.25
CA LEU A 211 -13.59 -19.04 4.88
C LEU A 211 -13.69 -19.54 3.43
N PRO A 212 -12.70 -19.26 2.58
CA PRO A 212 -12.61 -19.89 1.27
C PRO A 212 -12.40 -21.40 1.43
N SER A 213 -12.82 -22.20 0.46
CA SER A 213 -12.66 -23.66 0.48
C SER A 213 -11.20 -24.12 0.38
N MET A 214 -10.30 -23.25 -0.08
CA MET A 214 -8.90 -23.57 -0.29
C MET A 214 -8.00 -22.36 -0.02
N HIS A 215 -6.81 -22.62 0.53
CA HIS A 215 -5.76 -21.65 0.75
C HIS A 215 -4.51 -22.00 -0.08
N GLY A 216 -4.23 -21.15 -1.08
CA GLY A 216 -3.18 -21.36 -2.09
C GLY A 216 -3.75 -21.73 -3.47
N ASP A 217 -2.95 -21.61 -4.52
CA ASP A 217 -3.32 -21.94 -5.89
C ASP A 217 -2.70 -23.30 -6.29
N PRO A 218 -3.50 -24.31 -6.70
CA PRO A 218 -3.00 -25.62 -7.16
C PRO A 218 -2.06 -25.57 -8.36
N ARG A 219 -2.06 -24.48 -9.13
CA ARG A 219 -1.22 -24.31 -10.32
C ARG A 219 0.20 -23.88 -9.98
N LEU A 220 0.44 -23.44 -8.75
CA LEU A 220 1.73 -22.94 -8.30
C LEU A 220 2.57 -24.06 -7.69
N SER A 221 3.89 -23.96 -7.91
CA SER A 221 4.84 -24.86 -7.26
C SER A 221 4.98 -24.53 -5.77
N TRP A 222 5.50 -25.48 -4.99
CA TRP A 222 5.58 -25.39 -3.52
C TRP A 222 6.24 -24.11 -2.98
N TYR A 223 7.18 -23.53 -3.73
CA TYR A 223 7.94 -22.33 -3.35
C TYR A 223 7.18 -21.03 -3.59
N ASP A 224 6.16 -21.04 -4.45
CA ASP A 224 5.29 -19.89 -4.73
C ASP A 224 3.98 -19.95 -3.91
N LEU A 225 3.75 -21.03 -3.16
CA LEU A 225 2.61 -21.15 -2.27
C LEU A 225 2.77 -20.26 -1.02
N PRO A 226 1.66 -19.77 -0.43
CA PRO A 226 1.71 -19.02 0.82
C PRO A 226 2.45 -19.80 1.92
N ALA A 227 3.24 -19.11 2.74
CA ALA A 227 4.03 -19.72 3.81
C ALA A 227 3.18 -20.53 4.81
N ALA A 228 1.91 -20.18 4.99
CA ALA A 228 0.97 -20.92 5.84
C ALA A 228 0.79 -22.38 5.37
N ASN A 229 0.96 -22.67 4.09
CA ASN A 229 0.86 -24.02 3.53
C ASN A 229 1.98 -24.94 4.04
N TRP A 230 3.06 -24.38 4.57
CA TRP A 230 4.18 -25.13 5.11
C TRP A 230 3.91 -25.57 6.56
N LEU A 231 2.97 -24.92 7.25
CA LEU A 231 2.72 -25.11 8.68
C LEU A 231 2.39 -26.56 9.08
N PRO A 232 1.55 -27.33 8.36
CA PRO A 232 1.27 -28.72 8.71
C PRO A 232 2.48 -29.65 8.60
N HIS A 233 3.48 -29.27 7.81
CA HIS A 233 4.70 -30.04 7.59
C HIS A 233 5.82 -29.66 8.56
N LEU A 234 5.66 -28.56 9.31
CA LEU A 234 6.59 -28.16 10.35
C LEU A 234 6.40 -29.06 11.58
N THR A 235 7.23 -30.09 11.67
CA THR A 235 7.28 -30.97 12.84
C THR A 235 8.12 -30.30 13.95
N PRO A 236 7.55 -30.05 15.14
CA PRO A 236 8.27 -29.38 16.21
C PRO A 236 9.58 -30.10 16.57
N ASN A 237 10.70 -29.37 16.56
CA ASN A 237 12.04 -29.87 16.92
C ASN A 237 12.59 -30.99 16.02
N SER A 238 12.01 -31.21 14.85
CA SER A 238 12.56 -32.15 13.86
C SER A 238 13.64 -31.46 13.03
N THR A 239 14.75 -32.15 12.79
CA THR A 239 15.76 -31.75 11.81
C THR A 239 15.54 -32.36 10.43
N LYS A 240 14.43 -33.09 10.24
CA LYS A 240 14.11 -33.71 8.96
C LYS A 240 13.78 -32.62 7.94
N PRO A 241 14.35 -32.68 6.73
CA PRO A 241 13.97 -31.77 5.66
C PRO A 241 12.49 -31.96 5.33
N MET A 242 11.80 -30.87 5.00
CA MET A 242 10.44 -30.93 4.50
C MET A 242 10.45 -31.50 3.08
N HIS A 243 9.53 -32.39 2.78
CA HIS A 243 9.35 -32.91 1.42
C HIS A 243 8.56 -31.90 0.58
N PRO A 244 9.15 -31.31 -0.47
CA PRO A 244 8.49 -30.27 -1.26
C PRO A 244 7.21 -30.75 -1.95
N ASP A 245 7.20 -32.00 -2.42
CA ASP A 245 6.05 -32.61 -3.11
C ASP A 245 4.82 -32.76 -2.21
N MET A 246 5.01 -32.75 -0.89
CA MET A 246 3.93 -32.83 0.08
C MET A 246 3.28 -31.48 0.36
N ILE A 247 3.96 -30.38 0.05
CA ILE A 247 3.48 -29.02 0.29
C ILE A 247 2.47 -28.66 -0.81
N LYS A 248 1.19 -28.73 -0.48
CA LYS A 248 0.07 -28.46 -1.39
C LYS A 248 -0.87 -27.38 -0.83
N PRO A 249 -1.74 -26.79 -1.65
CA PRO A 249 -2.82 -25.93 -1.16
C PRO A 249 -3.62 -26.59 -0.04
N LEU A 250 -3.85 -25.83 1.03
CA LEU A 250 -4.62 -26.32 2.18
C LEU A 250 -6.10 -26.29 1.85
N GLN A 251 -6.79 -27.39 2.10
CA GLN A 251 -8.25 -27.41 2.05
C GLN A 251 -8.78 -26.89 3.38
N LEU A 252 -9.64 -25.89 3.32
CA LEU A 252 -10.30 -25.30 4.48
C LEU A 252 -11.78 -25.70 4.45
N ALA A 253 -12.39 -25.80 5.63
CA ALA A 253 -13.83 -26.01 5.72
C ALA A 253 -14.55 -24.77 5.18
N SER A 254 -15.11 -24.90 3.97
CA SER A 254 -15.92 -23.85 3.35
C SER A 254 -17.13 -23.54 4.24
N GLY A 255 -17.25 -22.30 4.70
CA GLY A 255 -18.35 -21.91 5.58
C GLY A 255 -18.04 -20.74 6.50
N PRO A 256 -18.94 -20.44 7.46
CA PRO A 256 -18.70 -19.43 8.47
C PRO A 256 -17.48 -19.83 9.31
N ALA A 257 -16.56 -18.90 9.51
CA ALA A 257 -15.39 -19.07 10.34
C ALA A 257 -15.80 -19.37 11.78
N ASP A 258 -15.01 -20.22 12.42
CA ASP A 258 -15.16 -20.46 13.85
C ASP A 258 -15.02 -19.15 14.63
N LYS A 259 -15.81 -19.01 15.70
CA LYS A 259 -15.84 -17.79 16.52
C LYS A 259 -14.49 -17.51 17.15
N ALA A 260 -13.77 -18.55 17.57
CA ALA A 260 -12.42 -18.41 18.13
C ALA A 260 -11.43 -17.88 17.09
N LEU A 261 -11.51 -18.37 15.84
CA LEU A 261 -10.67 -17.90 14.74
C LEU A 261 -10.99 -16.44 14.37
N ALA A 262 -12.28 -16.11 14.26
CA ALA A 262 -12.71 -14.74 14.00
C ALA A 262 -12.24 -13.77 15.10
N GLN A 263 -12.31 -14.20 16.37
CA GLN A 263 -11.82 -13.41 17.50
C GLN A 263 -10.31 -13.22 17.43
N ALA A 264 -9.54 -14.28 17.19
CA ALA A 264 -8.08 -14.18 17.06
C ALA A 264 -7.64 -13.22 15.94
N VAL A 265 -8.36 -13.20 14.80
CA VAL A 265 -8.10 -12.24 13.72
C VAL A 265 -8.47 -10.81 14.14
N LYS A 266 -9.59 -10.62 14.85
CA LYS A 266 -9.98 -9.30 15.38
C LYS A 266 -8.96 -8.77 16.38
N ASP A 267 -8.45 -9.63 17.27
CA ASP A 267 -7.44 -9.29 18.25
C ASP A 267 -6.13 -8.91 17.55
N LEU A 268 -5.69 -9.69 16.55
CA LEU A 268 -4.52 -9.35 15.75
C LEU A 268 -4.66 -7.99 15.05
N LEU A 269 -5.82 -7.70 14.45
CA LEU A 269 -6.05 -6.40 13.79
C LEU A 269 -6.05 -5.25 14.79
N ARG A 270 -6.58 -5.47 16.00
CA ARG A 270 -6.54 -4.49 17.10
C ARG A 270 -5.10 -4.23 17.54
N ASP A 271 -4.28 -5.27 17.69
CA ASP A 271 -2.87 -5.14 18.05
C ASP A 271 -2.08 -4.36 17.00
N VAL A 272 -2.32 -4.66 15.71
CA VAL A 272 -1.71 -3.92 14.59
C VAL A 272 -2.15 -2.46 14.61
N GLU A 273 -3.43 -2.19 14.79
CA GLU A 273 -3.94 -0.81 14.87
C GLU A 273 -3.34 -0.05 16.06
N SER A 274 -3.18 -0.72 17.21
CA SER A 274 -2.50 -0.16 18.39
C SER A 274 -1.05 0.24 18.08
N ILE A 275 -0.28 -0.62 17.38
CA ILE A 275 1.12 -0.33 17.01
C ILE A 275 1.26 0.93 16.13
N TYR A 276 0.29 1.19 15.25
CA TYR A 276 0.34 2.31 14.30
C TYR A 276 -0.48 3.54 14.72
N SER A 277 -1.27 3.44 15.79
CA SER A 277 -2.06 4.55 16.32
C SER A 277 -1.15 5.53 17.08
N LYS A 278 -1.16 6.80 16.68
CA LYS A 278 -0.38 7.86 17.34
C LYS A 278 -0.93 8.21 18.73
N GLU A 279 -2.13 7.74 19.07
CA GLU A 279 -2.82 8.04 20.33
C GLU A 279 -2.85 6.87 21.35
N ALA A 280 -2.13 5.77 21.15
CA ALA A 280 -2.11 4.64 22.09
C ALA A 280 -1.19 4.88 23.31
N THR A 281 -1.40 5.98 24.02
CA THR A 281 -1.09 6.07 25.44
C THR A 281 -2.41 6.07 26.20
N GLY A 282 -2.79 4.93 26.74
CA GLY A 282 -3.82 4.84 27.78
C GLY A 282 -4.97 3.90 27.45
N ASP A 283 -4.74 2.60 27.63
CA ASP A 283 -5.76 1.78 28.28
C ASP A 283 -5.27 1.54 29.72
N LYS A 284 -6.04 2.01 30.69
CA LYS A 284 -5.62 2.29 32.08
C LYS A 284 -5.78 1.09 33.04
N ASP A 285 -5.72 -0.15 32.55
CA ASP A 285 -5.97 -1.33 33.38
C ASP A 285 -4.79 -2.31 33.48
N GLN A 286 -3.68 -2.06 32.77
CA GLN A 286 -2.44 -2.83 32.94
C GLN A 286 -1.24 -1.89 32.87
N LEU A 287 -0.37 -1.96 33.88
CA LEU A 287 0.86 -1.19 33.93
C LEU A 287 1.85 -1.77 32.89
N VAL A 288 1.78 -1.24 31.66
CA VAL A 288 2.71 -1.58 30.57
C VAL A 288 3.98 -0.78 30.80
N ASP A 289 5.01 -1.43 31.32
CA ASP A 289 6.33 -0.85 31.51
C ASP A 289 7.26 -1.24 30.36
N LEU A 290 8.25 -0.39 30.07
CA LEU A 290 9.26 -0.65 29.05
C LEU A 290 10.55 -1.05 29.76
N ASN A 291 11.05 -2.26 29.48
CA ASN A 291 12.30 -2.70 30.08
C ASN A 291 13.52 -1.96 29.50
N GLU A 292 14.70 -2.17 30.08
CA GLU A 292 15.98 -1.56 29.62
C GLU A 292 16.33 -1.88 28.15
N MET A 293 15.69 -2.89 27.56
CA MET A 293 15.83 -3.31 26.17
C MET A 293 14.70 -2.78 25.25
N GLY A 294 13.80 -1.94 25.79
CA GLY A 294 12.66 -1.36 25.06
C GLY A 294 11.52 -2.34 24.77
N GLU A 295 11.45 -3.47 25.47
CA GLU A 295 10.37 -4.45 25.31
C GLU A 295 9.18 -4.06 26.18
N GLN A 296 7.96 -4.32 25.68
CA GLN A 296 6.73 -4.10 26.44
C GLN A 296 6.54 -5.22 27.46
N VAL A 297 6.46 -4.85 28.73
CA VAL A 297 6.36 -5.76 29.87
C VAL A 297 5.07 -5.47 30.63
N ILE A 298 4.29 -6.51 30.88
CA ILE A 298 3.07 -6.43 31.69
C ILE A 298 3.45 -6.88 33.10
N ILE A 299 3.34 -5.97 34.06
CA ILE A 299 3.69 -6.19 35.47
C ILE A 299 2.41 -6.43 36.27
N ASP A 300 2.44 -7.41 37.20
CA ASP A 300 1.40 -7.62 38.20
C ASP A 300 1.40 -6.46 39.20
N GLU A 301 0.26 -5.79 39.37
CA GLU A 301 0.13 -4.67 40.30
C GLU A 301 0.34 -5.07 41.77
N ILE A 302 0.14 -6.36 42.11
CA ILE A 302 0.17 -6.83 43.50
C ILE A 302 1.53 -7.43 43.87
N THR A 303 2.14 -8.23 42.98
CA THR A 303 3.43 -8.90 43.24
C THR A 303 4.62 -8.15 42.66
N GLY A 304 4.42 -7.20 41.73
CA GLY A 304 5.50 -6.57 40.98
C GLY A 304 6.23 -7.55 40.04
N ASP A 305 5.70 -8.76 39.90
CA ASP A 305 6.26 -9.77 39.02
C ASP A 305 5.84 -9.49 37.59
N ILE A 306 6.75 -9.74 36.66
CA ILE A 306 6.44 -9.66 35.24
C ILE A 306 5.52 -10.84 34.89
N ILE A 307 4.29 -10.58 34.49
CA ILE A 307 3.33 -11.61 34.05
C ILE A 307 3.44 -11.85 32.55
N GLY A 308 3.69 -10.80 31.77
CA GLY A 308 3.54 -10.84 30.33
C GLY A 308 4.45 -9.88 29.58
N GLY A 309 4.32 -9.88 28.26
CA GLY A 309 5.09 -9.00 27.39
C GLY A 309 5.48 -9.63 26.06
N THR A 310 5.72 -8.76 25.09
CA THR A 310 6.25 -9.14 23.78
C THR A 310 7.66 -8.56 23.62
N THR A 311 8.58 -9.41 23.20
CA THR A 311 9.95 -8.99 22.89
C THR A 311 9.97 -8.12 21.64
N TYR A 312 11.06 -7.36 21.43
CA TYR A 312 11.25 -6.53 20.24
C TYR A 312 11.04 -7.29 18.91
N TYR A 313 11.34 -8.59 18.89
CA TYR A 313 11.18 -9.46 17.71
C TYR A 313 9.79 -10.12 17.62
N GLY A 314 8.82 -9.68 18.43
CA GLY A 314 7.44 -10.16 18.42
C GLY A 314 7.21 -11.50 19.12
N TRP A 315 8.23 -12.07 19.80
CA TRP A 315 8.03 -13.31 20.57
C TRP A 315 7.38 -13.00 21.91
N SER A 316 6.33 -13.75 22.26
CA SER A 316 5.73 -13.68 23.58
C SER A 316 6.67 -14.26 24.64
N ARG A 317 6.65 -13.69 25.85
CA ARG A 317 7.47 -14.18 26.96
C ARG A 317 7.23 -15.65 27.27
N GLY A 318 5.97 -16.09 27.29
CA GLY A 318 5.62 -17.50 27.49
C GLY A 318 6.17 -18.43 26.40
N PHE A 319 6.29 -17.97 25.15
CA PHE A 319 6.97 -18.72 24.10
C PHE A 319 8.47 -18.84 24.39
N CYS A 320 9.12 -17.73 24.73
CA CYS A 320 10.55 -17.69 25.08
C CYS A 320 10.87 -18.59 26.28
N GLU A 321 10.02 -18.59 27.30
CA GLU A 321 10.14 -19.48 28.47
C GLU A 321 9.98 -20.95 28.11
N LYS A 322 8.96 -21.30 27.31
CA LYS A 322 8.80 -22.67 26.77
C LYS A 322 10.04 -23.12 26.01
N MET A 323 10.64 -22.25 25.19
CA MET A 323 11.88 -22.56 24.47
C MET A 323 13.09 -22.73 25.41
N LYS A 324 13.22 -21.88 26.43
CA LYS A 324 14.27 -22.01 27.47
C LYS A 324 14.12 -23.32 28.26
N GLN A 325 12.89 -23.67 28.67
CA GLN A 325 12.60 -24.93 29.37
C GLN A 325 12.93 -26.14 28.49
N ARG A 326 12.54 -26.13 27.22
CA ARG A 326 12.90 -27.19 26.25
C ARG A 326 14.41 -27.37 26.11
N LYS A 327 15.18 -26.28 26.03
CA LYS A 327 16.65 -26.33 25.98
C LYS A 327 17.27 -26.91 27.27
N LYS A 328 16.67 -26.64 28.44
CA LYS A 328 17.09 -27.25 29.71
C LYS A 328 16.78 -28.75 29.73
N ASN A 329 15.59 -29.15 29.29
CA ASN A 329 15.17 -30.55 29.26
C ASN A 329 15.97 -31.39 28.24
N ALA A 330 16.35 -30.81 27.10
CA ALA A 330 17.24 -31.46 26.12
C ALA A 330 18.65 -31.73 26.66
N LYS A 331 19.08 -31.03 27.72
CA LYS A 331 20.37 -31.27 28.41
C LYS A 331 20.27 -32.33 29.52
N LEU A 332 19.06 -32.71 29.94
CA LEU A 332 18.81 -33.62 31.06
C LEU A 332 18.31 -35.02 30.63
N GLY A 333 18.26 -35.32 29.33
CA GLY A 333 17.90 -36.64 28.81
C GLY A 333 18.93 -37.73 29.17
N PRO A 334 18.51 -39.01 29.31
CA PRO A 334 19.35 -40.08 29.82
C PRO A 334 20.54 -40.32 28.89
N THR A 335 21.67 -40.58 29.53
CA THR A 335 22.97 -40.84 28.93
C THR A 335 22.90 -42.03 27.96
N SER A 336 23.00 -41.78 26.65
CA SER A 336 23.56 -42.76 25.69
C SER A 336 23.63 -42.19 24.26
N ARG A 337 24.87 -42.10 23.76
CA ARG A 337 25.31 -42.17 22.35
C ARG A 337 25.13 -40.92 21.47
N GLY A 338 26.17 -40.07 21.56
CA GLY A 338 27.01 -39.78 20.39
C GLY A 338 26.48 -38.79 19.36
N ARG A 339 26.73 -37.49 19.59
CA ARG A 339 27.29 -36.62 18.56
C ARG A 339 27.89 -35.39 19.22
N GLU A 340 29.21 -35.43 19.41
CA GLU A 340 30.00 -34.24 19.69
C GLU A 340 29.68 -33.20 18.62
N ARG A 341 28.96 -32.14 18.99
CA ARG A 341 28.98 -30.90 18.23
C ARG A 341 30.25 -30.19 18.65
N SER A 342 31.32 -30.46 17.92
CA SER A 342 32.51 -29.65 17.88
C SER A 342 32.09 -28.21 17.59
N GLN A 343 31.92 -27.40 18.64
CA GLN A 343 31.97 -25.95 18.50
C GLN A 343 33.42 -25.63 18.16
N ALA A 344 33.74 -25.64 16.87
CA ALA A 344 34.92 -24.98 16.35
C ALA A 344 34.75 -23.48 16.58
N SER A 345 35.06 -23.04 17.81
CA SER A 345 35.49 -21.68 18.07
C SER A 345 36.89 -21.54 17.48
N SER A 346 36.96 -21.28 16.18
CA SER A 346 38.18 -20.78 15.53
C SER A 346 38.41 -19.33 15.98
N ARG A 347 38.81 -19.17 17.25
CA ARG A 347 39.60 -18.03 17.70
C ARG A 347 41.05 -18.47 17.63
N SER A 348 41.60 -18.43 16.42
CA SER A 348 43.04 -18.51 16.20
C SER A 348 43.69 -17.30 16.85
N ARG A 349 44.13 -17.47 18.10
CA ARG A 349 45.21 -16.71 18.71
C ARG A 349 46.51 -17.20 18.08
N SER A 350 47.05 -16.45 17.12
CA SER A 350 48.42 -16.66 16.67
C SER A 350 49.39 -16.10 17.72
N PRO A 351 50.38 -16.88 18.19
CA PRO A 351 51.48 -16.38 19.00
C PRO A 351 52.46 -15.61 18.11
N LEU A 352 52.68 -14.32 18.39
CA LEU A 352 53.75 -13.53 17.79
C LEU A 352 55.07 -13.90 18.47
N GLN A 353 56.01 -14.48 17.72
CA GLN A 353 57.43 -14.46 18.04
C GLN A 353 58.19 -13.63 16.98
N ALA A 354 58.75 -12.53 17.48
CA ALA A 354 59.99 -11.87 17.12
C ALA A 354 60.29 -11.49 15.64
N ALA A 355 60.30 -10.18 15.38
CA ALA A 355 61.32 -9.56 14.53
C ALA A 355 61.71 -8.20 15.13
N LYS A 356 62.96 -8.09 15.59
CA LYS A 356 63.60 -6.80 15.95
C LYS A 356 63.66 -5.94 14.70
N ILE A 357 62.96 -4.81 14.70
CA ILE A 357 63.13 -3.75 13.69
C ILE A 357 63.82 -2.58 14.39
N VAL A 358 65.00 -2.24 13.88
CA VAL A 358 65.82 -1.08 14.26
C VAL A 358 65.14 0.20 13.78
N PRO A 359 65.06 1.29 14.56
CA PRO A 359 64.51 2.55 14.08
C PRO A 359 65.54 3.26 13.18
N ARG A 360 65.18 3.47 11.91
CA ARG A 360 65.87 4.41 11.00
C ARG A 360 65.43 5.84 11.33
N GLN A 361 66.42 6.73 11.45
CA GLN A 361 66.26 8.18 11.58
C GLN A 361 65.49 8.79 10.37
N PRO A 362 64.70 9.86 10.56
CA PRO A 362 64.06 10.58 9.47
C PRO A 362 65.04 11.56 8.79
N GLU A 363 65.22 11.40 7.48
CA GLU A 363 65.88 12.36 6.58
C GLU A 363 65.02 13.64 6.41
N PRO A 364 65.64 14.83 6.34
CA PRO A 364 64.93 16.10 6.17
C PRO A 364 64.48 16.33 4.71
N GLY A 365 63.21 16.73 4.55
CA GLY A 365 62.63 17.12 3.26
C GLY A 365 63.18 18.45 2.71
N PRO A 366 63.09 18.69 1.39
CA PRO A 366 63.75 19.80 0.73
C PRO A 366 63.03 21.15 0.93
N GLN A 367 63.83 22.22 1.05
CA GLN A 367 63.38 23.61 1.22
C GLN A 367 62.63 24.17 -0.01
N PRO A 368 61.65 25.06 0.18
CA PRO A 368 60.95 25.74 -0.91
C PRO A 368 61.80 26.87 -1.51
N LYS A 369 61.91 26.87 -2.85
CA LYS A 369 62.48 27.96 -3.64
C LYS A 369 61.51 29.15 -3.68
N SER A 370 61.97 30.31 -3.24
CA SER A 370 61.35 31.61 -3.49
C SER A 370 61.53 32.00 -4.96
N GLN A 371 60.43 32.30 -5.64
CA GLN A 371 60.43 33.00 -6.93
C GLN A 371 59.75 34.35 -6.74
N SER A 372 60.57 35.41 -6.80
CA SER A 372 60.18 36.80 -6.95
C SER A 372 59.90 37.11 -8.42
N TRP A 373 58.78 37.78 -8.67
CA TRP A 373 58.42 38.36 -9.98
C TRP A 373 59.11 39.72 -10.17
N PRO A 374 59.47 40.10 -11.41
CA PRO A 374 59.83 41.48 -11.73
C PRO A 374 58.71 42.19 -12.52
N GLU A 375 58.51 43.47 -12.21
CA GLU A 375 58.04 44.54 -13.11
C GLU A 375 59.01 45.73 -12.92
N PRO A 376 59.10 46.70 -13.84
CA PRO A 376 58.32 46.90 -15.06
C PRO A 376 59.07 46.67 -16.39
#